data_AF-A0A497KHW4-F1
#
_entry.id   AF-A0A497KHW4-F1
#
_cell.length_a   1.000
_cell.length_b   1.000
_cell.length_c   1.000
_cell.angle_alpha   90.00
_cell.angle_beta   90.00
_cell.angle_gamma   90.00
#
_symmetry.space_group_name_H-M   'P 1'
#
loop_
_entity.id
_entity.type
_entity.pdbx_description
1 polymer ?
#
loop_
_entity_poly.entity_id
_entity_poly.type
_entity_poly.pdbx_seq_one_letter_code
_entity_poly.pdbx_strand_id
1 'polypeptide(L)'
;MGVSIFGVKGLPMVKQGDDLAELIADALRRQGESLRDKDVLVVTQKIVSKAEGRRVKLDEVKPSSFAKHIGETMEKDPRLAEVVLRETARIIGMK
;
A
#
# COMPACT_ATOMS: atom_id res chain seq x y z
N MET A 1 -18.86 24.44 14.40
CA MET A 1 -18.29 23.64 13.29
C MET A 1 -17.88 22.29 13.86
N GLY A 2 -18.35 21.20 13.27
CA GLY A 2 -17.99 19.85 13.69
C GLY A 2 -17.30 19.11 12.55
N VAL A 3 -16.44 18.15 12.90
CA VAL A 3 -15.86 17.20 11.96
C VAL A 3 -16.49 15.84 12.24
N SER A 4 -16.93 15.15 11.19
CA SER A 4 -17.40 13.76 11.28
C SER A 4 -16.45 12.85 10.52
N ILE A 5 -16.09 11.71 11.13
CA ILE A 5 -15.20 10.72 10.54
C ILE A 5 -15.90 9.37 10.63
N PHE A 6 -15.97 8.65 9.52
CA PHE A 6 -16.53 7.31 9.48
C PHE A 6 -15.74 6.45 8.49
N GLY A 7 -15.78 5.14 8.71
CA GLY A 7 -15.13 4.17 7.83
C GLY A 7 -16.06 3.74 6.69
N VAL A 8 -15.47 3.51 5.52
CA VAL A 8 -16.12 2.82 4.40
C VAL A 8 -16.12 1.31 4.68
N LYS A 9 -17.29 0.72 4.93
CA LYS A 9 -17.42 -0.70 5.29
C LYS A 9 -17.81 -1.55 4.07
N GLY A 10 -17.55 -2.85 4.14
CA GLY A 10 -18.00 -3.80 3.12
C GLY A 10 -17.26 -3.70 1.77
N LEU A 11 -16.02 -3.19 1.78
CA LEU A 11 -15.11 -3.30 0.65
C LEU A 11 -14.66 -4.76 0.46
N PRO A 12 -14.54 -5.25 -0.79
CA PRO A 12 -14.03 -6.59 -1.06
C PRO A 12 -12.51 -6.66 -0.86
N MET A 13 -11.97 -7.88 -0.99
CA MET A 13 -10.53 -8.08 -1.12
C MET A 13 -10.04 -7.52 -2.45
N VAL A 14 -9.34 -6.39 -2.40
CA VAL A 14 -8.77 -5.72 -3.59
C VAL A 14 -7.75 -6.59 -4.31
N LYS A 15 -7.89 -6.67 -5.63
CA LYS A 15 -7.04 -7.39 -6.59
C LYS A 15 -6.42 -6.40 -7.57
N GLN A 16 -5.45 -6.90 -8.34
CA GLN A 16 -4.83 -6.12 -9.40
C GLN A 16 -5.85 -5.80 -10.49
N GLY A 17 -5.87 -4.54 -10.92
CA GLY A 17 -6.80 -4.02 -11.93
C GLY A 17 -8.15 -3.55 -11.38
N ASP A 18 -8.42 -3.71 -10.09
CA ASP A 18 -9.68 -3.23 -9.49
C ASP A 18 -9.75 -1.69 -9.54
N ASP A 19 -10.91 -1.16 -9.94
CA ASP A 19 -11.20 0.27 -9.83
C ASP A 19 -11.59 0.61 -8.38
N LEU A 20 -10.68 1.25 -7.66
CA LEU A 20 -10.91 1.63 -6.26
C LEU A 20 -11.99 2.68 -6.10
N ALA A 21 -12.17 3.59 -7.07
CA ALA A 21 -13.17 4.64 -6.97
C ALA A 21 -14.58 4.02 -7.06
N GLU A 22 -14.79 3.11 -8.00
CA GLU A 22 -16.06 2.38 -8.15
C GLU A 22 -16.35 1.53 -6.91
N LEU A 23 -15.36 0.76 -6.42
CA LEU A 23 -15.53 -0.07 -5.22
C LEU A 23 -15.90 0.74 -3.97
N ILE A 24 -15.28 1.92 -3.79
CA ILE A 24 -15.57 2.80 -2.65
C ILE A 24 -16.94 3.45 -2.81
N ALA A 25 -17.29 3.94 -4.00
CA ALA A 25 -18.59 4.55 -4.27
C ALA A 25 -19.73 3.55 -4.01
N ASP A 26 -19.58 2.30 -4.45
CA ASP A 26 -20.58 1.26 -4.23
C ASP A 26 -20.69 0.84 -2.76
N ALA A 27 -19.58 0.78 -2.04
CA ALA A 27 -19.58 0.51 -0.61
C ALA A 27 -20.32 1.61 0.17
N LEU A 28 -20.08 2.88 -0.17
CA LEU A 28 -20.79 4.02 0.42
C LEU A 28 -22.29 3.98 0.12
N ARG A 29 -22.67 3.74 -1.13
CA ARG A 29 -24.08 3.60 -1.53
C ARG A 29 -24.79 2.50 -0.72
N ARG A 30 -24.17 1.33 -0.57
CA ARG A 30 -24.72 0.24 0.27
C ARG A 30 -24.82 0.59 1.76
N GLN A 31 -23.92 1.45 2.24
CA GLN A 31 -23.94 1.95 3.61
C GLN A 31 -24.98 3.06 3.84
N GLY A 32 -25.66 3.52 2.78
CA GLY A 32 -26.58 4.66 2.84
C GLY A 32 -25.87 6.01 2.95
N GLU A 33 -24.58 6.04 2.61
CA GLU A 33 -23.73 7.23 2.68
C GLU A 33 -23.38 7.76 1.29
N SER A 34 -23.03 9.04 1.20
CA SER A 34 -22.56 9.67 -0.03
C SER A 34 -21.47 10.70 0.27
N LEU A 35 -20.52 10.86 -0.67
CA LEU A 35 -19.54 11.94 -0.59
C LEU A 35 -20.19 13.25 -1.01
N ARG A 36 -19.87 14.32 -0.29
CA ARG A 36 -20.30 15.69 -0.58
C ARG A 36 -19.11 16.52 -1.04
N ASP A 37 -19.41 17.65 -1.66
CA ASP A 37 -18.39 18.63 -2.00
C ASP A 37 -17.56 18.98 -0.77
N LYS A 38 -16.23 19.00 -0.94
CA LYS A 38 -15.21 19.23 0.11
C LYS A 38 -15.03 18.11 1.15
N ASP A 39 -15.65 16.95 0.98
CA ASP A 39 -15.29 15.77 1.78
C ASP A 39 -13.88 15.28 1.42
N VAL A 40 -13.18 14.71 2.40
CA VAL A 40 -11.83 14.14 2.22
C VAL A 40 -11.91 12.63 2.34
N LEU A 41 -11.51 11.93 1.27
CA LEU A 41 -11.37 10.48 1.27
C LEU A 41 -9.94 10.09 1.63
N VAL A 42 -9.76 9.37 2.74
CA VAL A 42 -8.46 8.85 3.16
C VAL A 42 -8.38 7.38 2.82
N VAL A 43 -7.42 7.01 1.97
CA VAL A 43 -7.22 5.63 1.52
C VAL A 43 -5.85 5.14 1.99
N THR A 44 -5.80 3.95 2.56
CA THR A 44 -4.50 3.32 2.89
C THR A 44 -3.76 2.94 1.61
N GLN A 45 -2.45 3.20 1.57
CA GLN A 45 -1.60 2.85 0.42
C GLN A 45 -1.74 1.37 0.01
N LYS A 46 -1.95 0.44 0.96
CA LYS A 46 -1.94 -1.00 0.69
C LYS A 46 -2.96 -1.44 -0.36
N ILE A 47 -4.16 -0.87 -0.37
CA ILE A 47 -5.16 -1.24 -1.39
C ILE A 47 -4.85 -0.63 -2.75
N VAL A 48 -4.26 0.58 -2.76
CA VAL A 48 -3.74 1.22 -3.98
C VAL A 48 -2.65 0.35 -4.60
N SER A 49 -1.66 -0.08 -3.80
CA SER A 49 -0.59 -0.96 -4.27
C SER A 49 -1.08 -2.32 -4.78
N LYS A 50 -2.21 -2.83 -4.26
CA LYS A 50 -2.83 -4.07 -4.77
C LYS A 50 -3.48 -3.84 -6.12
N ALA A 51 -4.29 -2.78 -6.25
CA ALA A 51 -4.97 -2.41 -7.49
C ALA A 51 -3.95 -2.14 -8.62
N GLU A 52 -2.86 -1.43 -8.32
CA GLU A 52 -1.78 -1.12 -9.26
C GLU A 52 -0.83 -2.30 -9.54
N GLY A 53 -1.03 -3.46 -8.92
CA GLY A 53 -0.19 -4.64 -9.16
C GLY A 53 1.24 -4.53 -8.62
N ARG A 54 1.49 -3.69 -7.61
CA ARG A 54 2.82 -3.47 -7.01
C ARG A 54 3.28 -4.59 -6.07
N ARG A 55 2.83 -5.83 -6.30
CA ARG A 55 3.26 -7.01 -5.53
C ARG A 55 4.54 -7.57 -6.13
N VAL A 56 5.48 -7.95 -5.28
CA VAL A 56 6.72 -8.63 -5.66
C VAL A 56 6.74 -9.99 -5.00
N LYS A 57 7.04 -11.03 -5.77
CA LYS A 57 7.33 -12.35 -5.20
C LYS A 57 8.79 -12.38 -4.77
N LEU A 58 9.03 -12.62 -3.48
CA LEU A 58 10.37 -12.53 -2.92
C LEU A 58 11.31 -13.64 -3.43
N ASP A 59 10.80 -14.81 -3.78
CA ASP A 59 11.58 -15.91 -4.34
C ASP A 59 12.18 -15.61 -5.72
N GLU A 60 11.56 -14.70 -6.49
CA GLU A 60 12.06 -14.22 -7.78
C GLU A 60 13.10 -13.09 -7.63
N VAL A 61 13.35 -12.59 -6.41
CA VAL A 61 14.30 -11.49 -6.17
C VAL A 61 15.71 -12.03 -5.93
N LYS A 62 16.66 -11.61 -6.77
CA LYS A 62 18.10 -11.83 -6.57
C LYS A 62 18.70 -10.66 -5.78
N PRO A 63 19.16 -10.85 -4.54
CA PRO A 63 19.73 -9.77 -3.73
C PRO A 63 21.16 -9.43 -4.17
N SER A 64 21.45 -8.12 -4.23
CA SER A 64 22.80 -7.58 -4.41
C SER A 64 23.71 -7.88 -3.19
N SER A 65 25.02 -7.72 -3.35
CA SER A 65 25.97 -7.82 -2.23
C SER A 65 25.64 -6.84 -1.11
N PHE A 66 25.25 -5.62 -1.46
CA PHE A 66 24.84 -4.59 -0.51
C PHE A 66 23.54 -4.95 0.22
N ALA A 67 22.54 -5.48 -0.48
CA ALA A 67 21.30 -5.95 0.14
C ALA A 67 21.51 -7.13 1.10
N LYS A 68 22.46 -8.03 0.80
CA LYS A 68 22.86 -9.10 1.72
C LYS A 68 23.46 -8.55 3.01
N HIS A 69 24.40 -7.61 2.90
CA HIS A 69 25.01 -6.97 4.06
C HIS A 69 23.97 -6.24 4.93
N ILE A 70 23.01 -5.55 4.31
CA ILE A 70 21.89 -4.91 5.02
C ILE A 70 20.99 -5.96 5.69
N GLY A 71 20.64 -7.03 4.96
CA GLY A 71 19.81 -8.11 5.50
C GLY A 71 20.42 -8.75 6.74
N GLU A 72 21.74 -9.00 6.73
CA GLU A 72 22.48 -9.50 7.88
C GLU A 72 22.46 -8.51 9.06
N THR A 73 22.81 -7.24 8.79
CA THR A 73 22.94 -6.21 9.84
C THR A 73 21.60 -5.85 10.48
N MET A 74 20.50 -5.89 9.72
CA MET A 74 19.15 -5.53 10.18
C MET A 74 18.27 -6.73 10.53
N GLU A 75 18.83 -7.96 10.50
CA GLU A 75 18.10 -9.22 10.69
C GLU A 75 16.85 -9.32 9.80
N LYS A 76 17.01 -8.96 8.52
CA LYS A 76 15.97 -9.03 7.48
C LYS A 76 16.37 -10.00 6.37
N ASP A 77 15.37 -10.53 5.67
CA ASP A 77 15.61 -11.25 4.42
C ASP A 77 16.34 -10.34 3.42
N PRO A 78 17.52 -10.74 2.90
CA PRO A 78 18.25 -9.97 1.88
C PRO A 78 17.41 -9.62 0.66
N ARG A 79 16.44 -10.46 0.30
CA ARG A 79 15.52 -10.24 -0.83
C ARG A 79 14.54 -9.12 -0.53
N LEU A 80 14.09 -9.00 0.72
CA LEU A 80 13.28 -7.87 1.16
C LEU A 80 14.12 -6.58 1.18
N ALA A 81 15.34 -6.63 1.70
CA ALA A 81 16.26 -5.48 1.70
C ALA A 81 16.50 -4.98 0.26
N GLU A 82 16.71 -5.90 -0.69
CA GLU A 82 16.86 -5.59 -2.11
C GLU A 82 15.62 -4.87 -2.68
N VAL A 83 14.40 -5.33 -2.39
CA VAL A 83 13.17 -4.66 -2.85
C VAL A 83 13.07 -3.25 -2.26
N VAL A 84 13.37 -3.08 -0.97
CA VAL A 84 13.37 -1.76 -0.32
C VAL A 84 14.38 -0.83 -1.00
N LEU A 85 15.59 -1.32 -1.27
CA LEU A 85 16.64 -0.54 -1.91
C LEU A 85 16.26 -0.09 -3.33
N ARG A 86 15.60 -0.93 -4.12
CA ARG A 86 15.13 -0.58 -5.48
C ARG A 86 14.13 0.57 -5.48
N GLU A 87 13.31 0.67 -4.44
CA GLU A 87 12.30 1.73 -4.28
C GLU A 87 12.81 2.90 -3.43
N THR A 88 14.08 2.87 -2.98
CA THR A 88 14.69 3.92 -2.17
C THR A 88 15.46 4.89 -3.05
N ALA A 89 15.05 6.16 -3.06
CA ALA A 89 15.77 7.21 -3.78
C ALA A 89 17.10 7.60 -3.11
N ARG A 90 17.14 7.59 -1.77
CA ARG A 90 18.34 7.93 -0.98
C ARG A 90 18.25 7.33 0.42
N ILE A 91 19.35 6.76 0.88
CA ILE A 91 19.50 6.27 2.26
C ILE A 91 19.91 7.44 3.15
N ILE A 92 19.13 7.72 4.20
CA ILE A 92 19.39 8.83 5.14
C ILE A 92 20.17 8.36 6.38
N GLY A 93 20.04 7.08 6.75
CA GLY A 93 20.76 6.49 7.85
C GLY A 93 20.66 4.98 7.84
N MET A 94 21.68 4.33 8.39
CA MET A 94 21.77 2.89 8.57
C MET A 94 22.12 2.66 10.03
N LYS A 95 21.09 2.57 10.87
CA LYS A 95 21.20 2.25 12.29
C LYS A 95 20.31 1.06 12.58
#